data_AF-A0A923FY32-F1
#
_entry.id   AF-A0A923FY32-F1
#
_cell.length_a   1.000
_cell.length_b   1.000
_cell.length_c   1.000
_cell.angle_alpha   90.00
_cell.angle_beta   90.00
_cell.angle_gamma   90.00
#
_symmetry.space_group_name_H-M   'P 1'
#
loop_
_entity.id
_entity.type
_entity.pdbx_description
1 polymer ?
#
loop_
_entity_poly.entity_id
_entity_poly.type
_entity_poly.pdbx_seq_one_letter_code
_entity_poly.pdbx_strand_id
1 'polypeptide(L)'
;MDFSDDVHQEPDIEITLDQFKDFLFEAERSDKCPVCPHRGAWNFYIDKARGLGGQSLMALTPMISRYPESEEDTYYVLTMDCPQCGYMSYTNSKAVLEWLRSKEKGDE
;
A
#
# COMPACT_ATOMS: atom_id res chain seq x y z
N MET A 1 -19.38 -33.03 -3.70
CA MET A 1 -19.21 -31.58 -3.88
C MET A 1 -17.83 -31.29 -3.35
N ASP A 2 -16.89 -31.17 -4.26
CA ASP A 2 -15.50 -30.85 -3.94
C ASP A 2 -15.46 -29.32 -3.84
N PHE A 3 -15.29 -28.81 -2.62
CA PHE A 3 -15.01 -27.39 -2.41
C PHE A 3 -13.51 -27.25 -2.59
N SER A 4 -13.07 -27.18 -3.85
CA SER A 4 -11.75 -26.68 -4.17
C SER A 4 -11.69 -25.26 -3.60
N ASP A 5 -11.02 -25.14 -2.47
CA ASP A 5 -10.51 -23.89 -1.93
C ASP A 5 -9.67 -23.25 -3.04
N ASP A 6 -10.28 -22.35 -3.82
CA ASP A 6 -9.56 -21.34 -4.57
C ASP A 6 -8.87 -20.46 -3.54
N VAL A 7 -7.72 -20.94 -3.06
CA VAL A 7 -6.74 -20.15 -2.35
C VAL A 7 -6.31 -19.09 -3.36
N HIS A 8 -6.99 -17.95 -3.33
CA HIS A 8 -6.50 -16.73 -3.94
C HIS A 8 -5.07 -16.56 -3.44
N GLN A 9 -4.09 -16.91 -4.29
CA GLN A 9 -2.69 -16.66 -4.00
C GLN A 9 -2.57 -15.15 -3.97
N GLU A 10 -2.58 -14.58 -2.76
CA GLU A 10 -2.26 -13.18 -2.58
C GLU A 10 -0.93 -12.94 -3.27
N PRO A 11 -0.83 -11.91 -4.14
CA PRO A 11 0.41 -11.65 -4.82
C PRO A 11 1.50 -11.40 -3.80
N ASP A 12 2.71 -11.86 -4.09
CA ASP A 12 3.90 -11.70 -3.26
C ASP A 12 4.39 -10.23 -3.29
N ILE A 13 3.56 -9.34 -2.76
CA ILE A 13 3.80 -7.91 -2.65
C ILE A 13 4.22 -7.65 -1.21
N GLU A 14 5.51 -7.37 -1.03
CA GLU A 14 6.09 -7.05 0.26
C GLU A 14 6.61 -5.62 0.24
N ILE A 15 5.86 -4.73 0.90
CA ILE A 15 6.25 -3.32 1.06
C ILE A 15 6.24 -3.03 2.55
N THR A 16 7.41 -2.69 3.09
CA THR A 16 7.55 -2.28 4.48
C THR A 16 7.01 -0.87 4.71
N LEU A 17 6.64 -0.58 5.95
CA LEU A 17 6.21 0.75 6.39
C LEU A 17 7.28 1.81 6.08
N ASP A 18 8.55 1.49 6.28
CA ASP A 18 9.64 2.44 6.07
C ASP A 18 9.85 2.72 4.58
N GLN A 19 9.84 1.69 3.72
CA GLN A 19 9.84 1.85 2.27
C GLN A 19 8.66 2.71 1.78
N PHE A 20 7.46 2.52 2.35
CA PHE A 20 6.30 3.31 1.98
C PHE A 20 6.40 4.76 2.45
N LYS A 21 6.95 5.02 3.64
CA LYS A 21 7.22 6.38 4.12
C LYS A 21 8.23 7.11 3.24
N ASP A 22 9.29 6.43 2.82
CA ASP A 22 10.31 7.01 1.93
C ASP A 22 9.71 7.39 0.58
N PHE A 23 8.88 6.50 0.01
CA PHE A 23 8.10 6.80 -1.20
C PHE A 23 7.22 8.06 -1.02
N LEU A 24 6.47 8.14 0.09
CA LEU A 24 5.60 9.29 0.36
C LEU A 24 6.40 10.60 0.55
N PHE A 25 7.57 10.51 1.17
CA PHE A 25 8.45 11.65 1.36
C PHE A 25 8.96 12.18 0.02
N GLU A 26 9.45 11.30 -0.86
CA GLU A 26 9.92 11.67 -2.19
C GLU A 26 8.80 12.20 -3.09
N ALA A 27 7.58 11.67 -2.94
CA ALA A 27 6.41 12.15 -3.66
C ALA A 27 5.81 13.46 -3.10
N GLU A 28 6.39 14.05 -2.04
CA GLU A 28 5.88 15.22 -1.33
C GLU A 28 4.44 15.04 -0.80
N ARG A 29 4.12 13.83 -0.31
CA ARG A 29 2.79 13.43 0.19
C ARG A 29 2.79 12.96 1.64
N SER A 30 3.89 13.15 2.35
CA SER A 30 4.13 12.52 3.67
C SER A 30 3.46 13.21 4.85
N ASP A 31 3.13 14.50 4.78
CA ASP A 31 2.81 15.28 5.98
C ASP A 31 1.50 16.10 5.93
N LYS A 32 0.89 16.31 4.76
CA LYS A 32 -0.30 17.17 4.62
C LYS A 32 -1.55 16.41 4.17
N CYS A 33 -2.63 16.53 4.95
CA CYS A 33 -3.94 16.03 4.54
C CYS A 33 -4.52 16.92 3.41
N PRO A 34 -5.08 16.34 2.33
CA PRO A 34 -5.72 17.13 1.26
C PRO A 34 -7.12 17.64 1.62
N VAL A 35 -7.73 17.14 2.70
CA VAL A 35 -9.13 17.44 3.07
C VAL A 35 -9.25 18.37 4.28
N CYS A 36 -8.28 18.36 5.19
CA CYS A 36 -8.34 19.15 6.43
C CYS A 36 -6.98 19.81 6.71
N PRO A 37 -6.89 20.77 7.65
CA PRO A 37 -5.64 21.49 7.92
C PRO A 37 -4.59 20.65 8.67
N HIS A 38 -4.83 19.35 8.91
CA HIS A 38 -3.88 18.45 9.54
C HIS A 38 -2.54 18.45 8.81
N ARG A 39 -1.48 18.73 9.58
CA ARG A 39 -0.09 18.55 9.18
C ARG A 39 0.60 17.69 10.22
N GLY A 40 1.12 16.53 9.83
CA GLY A 40 1.75 15.60 10.75
C GLY A 40 1.64 14.15 10.31
N ALA A 41 1.88 13.24 11.25
CA ALA A 41 1.93 11.81 11.00
C ALA A 41 0.56 11.25 10.57
N TRP A 42 0.59 10.37 9.57
CA TRP A 42 -0.54 9.57 9.14
C TRP A 42 -0.66 8.29 9.99
N ASN A 43 -1.87 7.76 10.07
CA ASN A 43 -2.09 6.41 10.56
C ASN A 43 -1.87 5.42 9.39
N PHE A 44 -0.97 4.47 9.60
CA PHE A 44 -0.65 3.44 8.60
C PHE A 44 -1.26 2.10 8.99
N TYR A 45 -1.84 1.41 8.02
CA TYR A 45 -2.33 0.05 8.21
C TYR A 45 -1.20 -0.93 7.91
N ILE A 46 -0.88 -1.76 8.89
CA ILE A 46 0.19 -2.77 8.82
C ILE A 46 -0.38 -4.17 8.95
N ASP A 47 0.20 -5.12 8.21
CA ASP A 47 -0.09 -6.54 8.35
C ASP A 47 0.74 -7.14 9.48
N LYS A 48 0.10 -7.33 10.63
CA LYS A 48 0.72 -7.90 11.83
C LYS A 48 0.97 -9.41 11.73
N ALA A 49 0.29 -10.12 10.83
CA ALA A 49 0.44 -11.55 10.64
C ALA A 49 1.66 -11.87 9.77
N ARG A 50 1.95 -11.00 8.78
CA ARG A 50 3.09 -11.16 7.86
C ARG A 50 4.38 -10.49 8.34
N GLY A 51 4.31 -9.57 9.30
CA GLY A 51 5.50 -8.94 9.88
C GLY A 51 6.38 -9.94 10.65
N LEU A 52 7.39 -10.51 10.01
CA LEU A 52 8.41 -11.35 10.63
C LEU A 52 9.72 -10.54 10.80
N GLY A 53 10.43 -10.75 11.92
CA GLY A 53 11.79 -10.22 12.10
C GLY A 53 11.92 -8.71 12.38
N GLY A 54 10.85 -8.04 12.81
CA GLY A 54 10.89 -6.62 13.20
C GLY A 54 10.57 -5.64 12.07
N GLN A 55 10.28 -6.13 10.86
CA GLN A 55 9.78 -5.30 9.77
C GLN A 55 8.25 -5.20 9.84
N SER A 56 7.74 -3.97 9.82
CA SER A 56 6.30 -3.72 9.74
C SER A 56 5.89 -3.70 8.28
N LEU A 57 5.21 -4.74 7.79
CA LEU A 57 4.69 -4.76 6.42
C LEU A 57 3.41 -3.94 6.33
N MET A 58 3.25 -3.19 5.25
CA MET A 58 2.00 -2.49 4.96
C MET A 58 0.90 -3.48 4.62
N ALA A 59 -0.32 -3.21 5.10
CA ALA A 59 -1.50 -3.97 4.70
C ALA A 59 -1.90 -3.62 3.26
N LEU A 60 -2.23 -4.66 2.48
CA LEU A 60 -2.74 -4.52 1.12
C LEU A 60 -4.26 -4.63 1.13
N THR A 61 -4.93 -3.71 0.44
CA THR A 61 -6.37 -3.77 0.22
C THR A 61 -6.63 -4.03 -1.27
N PRO A 62 -7.33 -5.11 -1.64
CA PRO A 62 -7.73 -5.32 -3.03
C PRO A 62 -8.82 -4.30 -3.42
N MET A 63 -8.65 -3.66 -4.56
CA MET A 63 -9.63 -2.75 -5.17
C MET A 63 -10.01 -3.25 -6.56
N ILE A 64 -11.31 -3.35 -6.81
CA ILE A 64 -11.85 -3.74 -8.11
C ILE A 64 -11.97 -2.49 -8.97
N SER A 65 -11.44 -2.52 -10.20
CA SER A 65 -11.68 -1.47 -11.18
C SER A 65 -13.18 -1.19 -11.35
N ARG A 66 -13.55 0.08 -11.57
CA ARG A 66 -14.95 0.44 -11.92
C ARG A 66 -15.34 -0.03 -13.33
N TYR A 67 -14.36 -0.36 -14.15
CA TYR A 67 -14.54 -0.91 -15.49
C TYR A 67 -13.73 -2.21 -15.58
N PRO A 68 -14.14 -3.27 -14.89
CA PRO A 68 -13.45 -4.55 -14.97
C PRO A 68 -13.88 -5.27 -16.26
N GLU A 69 -12.91 -5.61 -17.09
CA GLU A 69 -13.03 -6.52 -18.24
C GLU A 69 -12.66 -7.97 -17.85
N SER A 70 -12.00 -8.17 -16.70
CA SER A 70 -11.61 -9.46 -16.14
C SER A 70 -11.39 -9.40 -14.61
N GLU A 71 -11.26 -10.56 -13.93
CA GLU A 71 -10.86 -10.60 -12.51
C GLU A 71 -9.44 -10.06 -12.26
N GLU A 72 -8.59 -10.04 -13.31
CA GLU A 72 -7.26 -9.46 -13.29
C GLU A 72 -7.28 -7.92 -13.17
N ASP A 73 -8.45 -7.28 -13.28
CA ASP A 73 -8.62 -5.83 -13.05
C ASP A 73 -8.72 -5.44 -11.57
N THR A 74 -8.48 -6.42 -10.69
CA THR A 74 -8.25 -6.16 -9.27
C THR A 74 -6.82 -5.69 -9.07
N TYR A 75 -6.66 -4.49 -8.51
CA TYR A 75 -5.35 -3.95 -8.14
C TYR A 75 -5.26 -3.75 -6.63
N TYR A 76 -4.07 -3.88 -6.09
CA TYR A 76 -3.84 -3.74 -4.66
C TYR A 76 -3.42 -2.31 -4.33
N VAL A 77 -3.92 -1.80 -3.21
CA VAL A 77 -3.54 -0.48 -2.71
C VAL A 77 -3.02 -0.58 -1.28
N LEU A 78 -2.11 0.32 -0.97
CA LEU A 78 -1.67 0.64 0.38
C LEU A 78 -2.56 1.77 0.89
N THR A 79 -3.05 1.62 2.11
CA THR A 79 -4.01 2.55 2.71
C THR A 79 -3.37 3.26 3.90
N MET A 80 -3.66 4.55 4.04
CA MET A 80 -3.38 5.35 5.24
C MET A 80 -4.54 6.31 5.51
N ASP A 81 -4.76 6.68 6.78
CA ASP A 81 -5.81 7.61 7.16
C ASP A 81 -5.28 8.83 7.94
N CYS A 82 -5.97 9.95 7.76
CA CYS A 82 -5.69 11.16 8.51
C CYS A 82 -6.32 11.04 9.91
N PRO A 83 -5.53 11.13 11.00
CA PRO A 83 -6.05 10.95 12.36
C PRO A 83 -7.01 12.07 12.79
N GLN A 84 -7.02 13.22 12.09
CA GLN A 84 -7.85 14.35 12.43
C GLN A 84 -9.26 14.30 11.79
N CYS A 85 -9.37 13.89 10.53
CA CYS A 85 -10.63 13.93 9.79
C CYS A 85 -11.09 12.57 9.25
N GLY A 86 -10.29 11.52 9.42
CA GLY A 86 -10.59 10.17 8.91
C GLY A 86 -10.49 10.04 7.39
N TYR A 87 -9.95 11.04 6.67
CA TYR A 87 -9.74 10.93 5.23
C TYR A 87 -8.76 9.79 4.94
N MET A 88 -9.20 8.83 4.12
CA MET A 88 -8.40 7.70 3.68
C MET A 88 -7.74 8.00 2.33
N SER A 89 -6.42 7.83 2.28
CA SER A 89 -5.63 7.90 1.06
C SER A 89 -5.27 6.48 0.60
N TYR A 90 -5.39 6.25 -0.70
CA TYR A 90 -5.06 4.99 -1.34
C TYR A 90 -3.92 5.20 -2.32
N THR A 91 -2.87 4.39 -2.22
CA THR A 91 -1.74 4.39 -3.14
C THR A 91 -1.63 3.04 -3.81
N ASN A 92 -1.62 3.01 -5.15
CA ASN A 92 -1.45 1.77 -5.90
C ASN A 92 -0.10 1.12 -5.56
N SER A 93 -0.12 -0.14 -5.10
CA SER A 93 1.10 -0.86 -4.68
C SER A 93 2.10 -1.03 -5.83
N LYS A 94 1.62 -1.15 -7.08
CA LYS A 94 2.47 -1.26 -8.27
C LYS A 94 3.35 -0.03 -8.46
N ALA A 95 2.82 1.18 -8.21
CA ALA A 95 3.59 2.42 -8.34
C ALA A 95 4.74 2.47 -7.31
N VAL A 96 4.50 1.95 -6.10
CA VAL A 96 5.52 1.88 -5.04
C VAL A 96 6.58 0.84 -5.39
N LEU A 97 6.18 -0.33 -5.89
CA LEU A 97 7.12 -1.37 -6.35
C LEU A 97 8.00 -0.90 -7.51
N GLU A 98 7.43 -0.18 -8.48
CA GLU A 98 8.19 0.40 -9.60
C GLU A 98 9.21 1.43 -9.12
N TRP A 99 8.85 2.24 -8.12
CA TRP A 99 9.77 3.18 -7.48
C TRP A 99 10.88 2.48 -6.69
N LEU A 100 10.56 1.45 -5.91
CA LEU A 100 11.58 0.66 -5.18
C LEU A 100 12.59 0.03 -6.14
N ARG A 101 12.11 -0.58 -7.23
CA ARG A 101 12.96 -1.17 -8.27
C ARG A 101 13.83 -0.14 -9.00
N SER A 102 13.39 1.12 -9.10
CA SER A 102 14.19 2.17 -9.73
C SER A 102 15.30 2.67 -8.81
N LYS A 103 15.07 2.67 -7.48
CA LYS A 103 16.11 2.97 -6.47
C LYS A 103 17.21 1.92 -6.45
N GLU A 104 16.85 0.64 -6.47
CA GLU A 104 17.83 -0.46 -6.48
C GLU A 104 18.77 -0.44 -7.70
N LYS A 105 18.30 0.08 -8.84
CA LYS A 105 19.09 0.21 -10.08
C LYS A 105 19.90 1.50 -10.18
N GLY A 106 19.62 2.49 -9.34
CA GLY A 106 20.30 3.78 -9.33
C GLY A 106 21.56 3.81 -8.46
N ASP A 107 21.78 2.76 -7.67
CA ASP A 107 22.93 2.60 -6.76
C ASP A 107 24.08 1.75 -7.34
N GLU A 108 24.04 1.42 -8.64
CA GLU A 108 25.16 0.86 -9.44
C GLU A 108 25.85 1.95 -10.29
#